data_AF-A0A447S3Q3-F1
#
_entry.id   AF-A0A447S3Q3-F1
#
_cell.length_a   1.000
_cell.length_b   1.000
_cell.length_c   1.000
_cell.angle_alpha   90.00
_cell.angle_beta   90.00
_cell.angle_gamma   90.00
#
_symmetry.space_group_name_H-M   'P 1'
#
loop_
_entity.id
_entity.type
_entity.pdbx_description
1 polymer ?
#
loop_
_entity_poly.entity_id
_entity_poly.type
_entity_poly.pdbx_seq_one_letter_code
_entity_poly.pdbx_strand_id
1 'polypeptide(L)' 'MRQLPVTLNRRLYIAIMPGEYPGTVYVPAAPGALTLYGTGDKPIDVKISEAIDSEMDRNTWRRLVNPGGKYMPG' A
#
# COMPACT_ATOMS: atom_id res chain seq x y z
N MET A 1 1.73 -22.46 -24.34
CA MET A 1 2.38 -22.59 -23.02
C MET A 1 1.59 -21.76 -22.01
N ARG A 2 0.93 -22.39 -21.04
CA ARG A 2 0.21 -21.70 -19.96
C ARG A 2 1.23 -21.40 -18.85
N GLN A 3 1.57 -20.14 -18.65
CA GLN A 3 2.42 -19.73 -17.54
C GLN A 3 1.66 -20.04 -16.25
N LEU A 4 2.13 -21.03 -15.48
CA LEU A 4 1.60 -21.31 -14.15
C LEU A 4 1.87 -20.07 -13.28
N PRO A 5 0.92 -19.62 -12.45
CA PRO A 5 1.16 -18.48 -11.58
C PRO A 5 2.35 -18.81 -10.68
N VAL A 6 3.40 -18.00 -10.78
CA VAL A 6 4.53 -18.06 -9.85
C VAL A 6 3.96 -17.70 -8.49
N THR A 7 3.60 -18.72 -7.73
CA THR A 7 3.12 -18.56 -6.37
C THR A 7 4.37 -18.26 -5.55
N LEU A 8 4.66 -16.97 -5.33
CA LEU A 8 5.76 -16.54 -4.46
C LEU A 8 5.40 -16.94 -3.02
N ASN A 9 5.70 -18.19 -2.66
CA ASN A 9 5.54 -18.72 -1.30
C ASN A 9 6.72 -18.33 -0.38
N ARG A 10 7.47 -17.29 -0.78
CA ARG A 10 8.58 -16.74 0.02
C ARG A 10 8.14 -15.40 0.58
N ARG A 11 8.70 -15.04 1.73
CA ARG A 11 8.48 -13.72 2.32
C ARG A 11 9.10 -12.64 1.42
N LEU A 12 8.33 -11.59 1.16
CA LEU A 12 8.77 -10.38 0.49
C LEU A 12 9.11 -9.31 1.52
N TYR A 13 10.08 -8.46 1.21
CA TYR A 13 10.55 -7.39 2.06
C TYR A 13 10.58 -6.09 1.25
N ILE A 14 9.93 -5.05 1.77
CA ILE A 14 9.93 -3.71 1.18
C ILE A 14 10.43 -2.74 2.24
N ALA A 15 11.58 -2.13 1.94
CA ALA A 15 12.19 -1.07 2.73
C ALA A 15 11.58 0.29 2.34
N ILE A 16 11.24 1.11 3.34
CA ILE A 16 10.65 2.43 3.15
C ILE A 16 11.62 3.48 3.69
N MET A 17 12.11 4.35 2.80
CA MET A 17 13.06 5.40 3.19
C MET A 17 12.38 6.45 4.10
N PRO A 18 13.16 7.23 4.87
CA PRO A 18 12.61 8.35 5.63
C PRO A 18 11.82 9.31 4.73
N GLY A 19 10.63 9.71 5.17
CA GLY A 19 9.76 10.62 4.43
C GLY A 19 8.29 10.53 4.82
N GLU A 20 7.51 11.45 4.25
CA GLU A 20 6.06 11.46 4.32
C GLU A 20 5.46 10.90 3.02
N TYR A 21 4.60 9.90 3.16
CA TYR A 21 3.98 9.17 2.07
C TYR A 21 2.45 9.32 2.18
N PRO A 22 1.87 10.39 1.59
CA PRO A 22 0.43 10.55 1.58
C PRO A 22 -0.24 9.46 0.74
N GLY A 23 -1.37 8.96 1.24
CA GLY A 23 -2.22 8.02 0.52
C GLY A 23 -2.32 6.64 1.15
N THR A 24 -3.31 5.89 0.68
CA THR A 24 -3.62 4.54 1.17
C THR A 24 -2.64 3.48 0.69
N VAL A 25 -2.48 2.41 1.48
CA VAL A 25 -1.76 1.19 1.08
C VAL A 25 -2.71 0.02 1.29
N TYR A 26 -3.06 -0.69 0.21
CA TYR A 26 -3.82 -1.94 0.27
C TYR A 26 -2.88 -3.11 0.02
N VAL A 27 -2.81 -4.04 0.98
CA VAL A 27 -2.06 -5.30 0.86
C VAL A 27 -3.09 -6.41 0.59
N PRO A 28 -3.18 -6.95 -0.63
CA PRO A 28 -4.14 -7.99 -0.95
C PRO A 28 -3.76 -9.32 -0.27
N ALA A 29 -4.74 -10.22 -0.14
CA ALA A 29 -4.46 -11.59 0.27
C ALA A 29 -3.50 -12.25 -0.73
N ALA A 30 -2.45 -12.86 -0.21
CA ALA A 30 -1.43 -13.55 -0.99
C ALA A 30 -0.96 -14.82 -0.25
N PRO A 31 -0.49 -15.84 -0.98
CA PRO A 31 0.04 -17.06 -0.38
C PRO A 31 1.38 -16.85 0.35
N GLY A 32 2.12 -15.79 0.02
CA GLY A 32 3.37 -15.40 0.69
C GLY A 32 3.15 -14.28 1.71
N ALA A 33 4.07 -14.18 2.67
CA ALA A 33 4.09 -13.09 3.65
C ALA A 33 4.78 -11.83 3.09
N LEU A 34 4.33 -10.65 3.52
CA LEU A 34 4.98 -9.36 3.23
C LEU A 34 5.48 -8.73 4.53
N THR A 35 6.71 -8.23 4.52
CA THR A 35 7.27 -7.36 5.55
C THR A 35 7.48 -5.96 4.96
N LEU A 36 6.88 -4.95 5.59
CA LEU A 36 7.11 -3.53 5.34
C LEU A 36 7.90 -2.98 6.53
N TYR A 37 9.01 -2.28 6.30
CA TYR A 37 9.81 -1.69 7.37
C TYR A 37 10.44 -0.37 6.95
N GLY A 38 10.44 0.61 7.86
CA GLY A 38 11.12 1.88 7.66
C GLY A 38 12.64 1.75 7.82
N THR A 39 13.40 2.59 7.12
CA THR A 39 14.88 2.63 7.20
C THR A 39 15.39 3.88 7.92
N GLY A 40 14.52 4.60 8.64
CA GLY A 40 14.91 5.68 9.52
C GLY A 40 15.42 5.19 10.87
N ASP A 41 16.04 6.10 11.63
CA ASP A 41 16.56 5.80 12.96
C ASP A 41 15.43 5.66 13.99
N LYS A 42 14.29 6.32 13.75
CA LYS A 42 13.09 6.32 14.58
C LYS A 42 11.86 5.94 13.76
N PRO A 43 10.83 5.32 14.36
CA PRO A 43 9.59 5.00 13.64
C PRO A 43 8.92 6.21 13.00
N ILE A 44 9.02 7.39 13.63
CA ILE A 44 8.42 8.64 13.13
C ILE A 44 9.06 9.16 11.85
N ASP A 45 10.27 8.69 11.51
CA ASP A 45 10.97 9.11 10.29
C ASP A 45 10.28 8.59 9.02
N VAL A 46 9.38 7.59 9.15
CA VAL A 46 8.53 7.08 8.07
C VAL A 46 7.07 7.25 8.43
N LYS A 47 6.37 8.12 7.69
CA LYS A 47 4.96 8.43 7.93
C LYS A 47 4.12 8.12 6.70
N ILE A 48 3.31 7.07 6.80
CA ILE A 48 2.28 6.73 5.80
C ILE A 48 0.96 7.18 6.38
N SER A 49 0.28 8.13 5.74
CA SER A 49 -0.94 8.70 6.29
C SER A 49 -1.87 9.23 5.21
N GLU A 50 -3.18 9.15 5.45
CA GLU A 50 -4.18 9.85 4.66
C GLU A 50 -5.34 10.28 5.57
N ALA A 51 -5.91 11.45 5.32
CA ALA A 51 -7.01 11.98 6.13
C ALA A 51 -8.35 11.45 5.63
N ILE A 52 -8.78 10.30 6.14
CA ILE A 52 -10.01 9.63 5.71
C ILE A 52 -11.02 9.61 6.85
N ASP A 53 -12.18 10.21 6.60
CA ASP A 53 -13.35 10.18 7.49
C ASP A 53 -14.36 9.14 6.99
N SER A 54 -14.96 8.38 7.92
CA SER A 54 -16.03 7.43 7.60
C SER A 54 -17.34 8.11 7.15
N GLU A 55 -17.55 9.37 7.53
CA GLU A 55 -18.75 10.14 7.15
C GLU A 55 -18.60 10.85 5.79
N MET A 56 -17.41 10.81 5.20
CA MET A 56 -17.14 11.37 3.89
C MET A 56 -18.01 10.72 2.81
N ASP A 57 -18.53 11.53 1.88
CA ASP A 57 -19.28 10.99 0.75
C ASP A 57 -18.38 10.17 -0.19
N ARG A 58 -19.01 9.20 -0.88
CA ARG A 58 -18.31 8.27 -1.76
C ARG A 58 -17.47 8.94 -2.84
N ASN A 59 -17.93 10.06 -3.42
CA ASN A 59 -17.21 10.72 -4.50
C ASN A 59 -15.95 11.41 -3.99
N THR A 60 -16.04 12.07 -2.84
CA THR A 60 -14.89 12.68 -2.17
C THR A 60 -13.88 11.60 -1.76
N TRP A 61 -14.34 10.52 -1.14
CA TRP A 61 -13.49 9.38 -0.78
C TRP A 61 -12.76 8.80 -2.00
N ARG A 62 -13.48 8.59 -3.11
CA ARG A 62 -12.88 8.02 -4.32
C ARG A 62 -11.85 8.95 -4.94
N ARG A 63 -12.09 10.27 -4.95
CA ARG A 63 -11.12 11.26 -5.45
C ARG A 63 -9.86 11.30 -4.58
N LEU A 64 -10.02 11.20 -3.26
CA LEU A 64 -8.92 11.19 -2.31
C LEU A 64 -8.08 9.90 -2.38
N VAL A 65 -8.74 8.75 -2.39
CA VAL A 65 -8.08 7.44 -2.33
C VAL A 65 -7.52 6.97 -3.68
N ASN A 66 -8.16 7.35 -4.79
CA ASN A 66 -7.78 6.90 -6.13
C ASN A 66 -7.36 8.04 -7.09
N PRO A 67 -6.45 8.95 -6.70
CA PRO A 67 -5.94 9.96 -7.61
C PRO A 67 -5.14 9.28 -8.73
N GLY A 68 -5.30 9.76 -9.96
CA GLY A 68 -4.56 9.27 -11.12
C GLY A 68 -4.83 7.80 -11.52
N GLY A 69 -5.88 7.18 -10.98
CA GLY A 69 -6.17 5.76 -11.25
C GLY A 69 -5.19 4.81 -10.56
N LYS A 70 -4.73 5.15 -9.35
CA LYS A 70 -3.91 4.27 -8.48
C LYS A 70 -4.50 2.87 -8.29
N TYR A 71 -5.82 2.76 -8.24
CA TYR A 71 -6.58 1.52 -8.12
C TYR A 71 -7.45 1.34 -9.37
N MET A 72 -7.11 0.34 -10.18
CA MET A 72 -7.79 -0.01 -11.42
C MET A 72 -8.13 -1.51 -11.40
N PRO A 73 -9.15 -1.94 -12.18
CA PRO A 73 -9.36 -3.36 -12.42
C PRO A 73 -8.09 -4.03 -12.98
N GLY A 74 -7.77 -5.23 -12.52
CA GLY A 74 -6.60 -6.02 -12.90
C GLY A 74 -6.80 -7.51 -12.66
#